data_AF-A0A352WLN3-F1
#
_entry.id   AF-A0A352WLN3-F1
#
_cell.length_a   1.000
_cell.length_b   1.000
_cell.length_c   1.000
_cell.angle_alpha   90.00
_cell.angle_beta   90.00
_cell.angle_gamma   90.00
#
_symmetry.space_group_name_H-M   'P 1'
#
loop_
_entity.id
_entity.type
_entity.pdbx_description
1 polymer ?
#
loop_
_entity_poly.entity_id
_entity_poly.type
_entity_poly.pdbx_seq_one_letter_code
_entity_poly.pdbx_strand_id
1 'polypeptide(L)'
;MMDNKTNEKIRAYFEYLLDNSTAAAPMWNKERILYGVPNKWNYIDGCMITAVLALYEMTGEERYFQFAKDFVDFFVKEDGHIETYNVKEHNIDNVNAARNLFYIYDKTGDEKYKTAITQVRSQLDSMPRTKEGNFWHKNIYPWQVWLDGLYMAQPFYMQYETRFNHMENCLDSIHQFENVVRLMKDPKTGLYYHGYDESREMYWADKETGCSPNFWVRAIGWFCMALVDTASVIDESLYYEFRFLTKTLEELVDALQPYQDKSGMFWQV
;
A
#
# COMPACT_ATOMS: atom_id res chain seq x y z
N MET A 1 6.24 -26.13 -7.64
CA MET A 1 5.72 -25.61 -8.92
C MET A 1 4.26 -26.03 -9.02
N MET A 2 3.35 -25.09 -9.28
CA MET A 2 1.93 -25.41 -9.55
C MET A 2 1.80 -26.18 -10.86
N ASP A 3 0.80 -27.04 -10.97
CA ASP A 3 0.54 -27.79 -12.21
C ASP A 3 -0.01 -26.87 -13.33
N ASN A 4 0.22 -27.26 -14.58
CA ASN A 4 -0.17 -26.45 -15.75
C ASN A 4 -1.66 -26.11 -15.81
N LYS A 5 -2.54 -27.01 -15.33
CA LYS A 5 -3.99 -26.81 -15.34
C LYS A 5 -4.41 -25.74 -14.33
N THR A 6 -3.71 -25.65 -13.21
CA THR A 6 -3.90 -24.58 -12.22
C THR A 6 -3.46 -23.23 -12.80
N ASN A 7 -2.31 -23.17 -13.48
CA ASN A 7 -1.84 -21.94 -14.14
C ASN A 7 -2.80 -21.46 -15.24
N GLU A 8 -3.32 -22.37 -16.07
CA GLU A 8 -4.31 -22.04 -17.10
C GLU A 8 -5.59 -21.46 -16.50
N LYS A 9 -6.09 -22.02 -15.39
CA LYS A 9 -7.28 -21.51 -14.69
C LYS A 9 -7.05 -20.12 -14.10
N ILE A 10 -5.90 -19.92 -13.46
CA ILE A 10 -5.53 -18.62 -12.88
C ILE A 10 -5.48 -17.58 -14.01
N ARG A 11 -4.79 -17.90 -15.10
CA ARG A 11 -4.72 -17.01 -16.26
C ARG A 11 -6.09 -16.70 -16.82
N ALA A 12 -6.91 -17.71 -17.12
CA ALA A 12 -8.26 -17.51 -17.65
C ALA A 12 -9.15 -16.65 -16.73
N TYR A 13 -9.01 -16.78 -15.41
CA TYR A 13 -9.71 -15.93 -14.46
C TYR A 13 -9.23 -14.48 -14.50
N PHE A 14 -7.92 -14.25 -14.58
CA PHE A 14 -7.36 -12.91 -14.75
C PHE A 14 -7.80 -12.29 -16.08
N GLU A 15 -7.76 -13.03 -17.19
CA GLU A 15 -8.26 -12.54 -18.48
C GLU A 15 -9.72 -12.10 -18.37
N TYR A 16 -10.57 -12.97 -17.82
CA TYR A 16 -11.97 -12.67 -17.61
C TYR A 16 -12.16 -11.40 -16.77
N LEU A 17 -11.38 -11.22 -15.71
CA LEU A 17 -11.44 -10.00 -14.91
C LEU A 17 -11.08 -8.76 -15.72
N LEU A 18 -10.00 -8.78 -16.50
CA LEU A 18 -9.55 -7.63 -17.28
C LEU A 18 -10.51 -7.31 -18.43
N ASP A 19 -10.93 -8.32 -19.19
CA ASP A 19 -11.84 -8.19 -20.34
C ASP A 19 -13.21 -7.62 -19.94
N ASN A 20 -13.61 -7.78 -18.67
CA ASN A 20 -14.87 -7.28 -18.14
C ASN A 20 -14.70 -6.05 -17.23
N SER A 21 -13.49 -5.49 -17.11
CA SER A 21 -13.21 -4.33 -16.26
C SER A 21 -12.93 -3.08 -17.07
N THR A 22 -13.38 -1.95 -16.53
CA THR A 22 -12.93 -0.62 -16.93
C THR A 22 -12.60 0.19 -15.68
N ALA A 23 -11.92 1.32 -15.84
CA ALA A 23 -11.67 2.22 -14.70
C ALA A 23 -12.96 2.77 -14.06
N ALA A 24 -14.03 2.92 -14.84
CA ALA A 24 -15.32 3.34 -14.33
C ALA A 24 -16.08 2.21 -13.60
N ALA A 25 -15.86 0.96 -13.99
CA ALA A 25 -16.55 -0.21 -13.48
C ALA A 25 -15.59 -1.43 -13.40
N PRO A 26 -14.68 -1.46 -12.41
CA PRO A 26 -13.76 -2.58 -12.24
C PRO A 26 -14.45 -3.80 -11.61
N MET A 27 -14.28 -4.99 -12.19
CA MET A 27 -14.98 -6.21 -11.74
C MET A 27 -14.54 -6.71 -10.36
N TRP A 28 -13.32 -6.35 -9.94
CA TRP A 28 -12.85 -6.60 -8.57
C TRP A 28 -13.53 -5.71 -7.52
N ASN A 29 -14.35 -4.73 -7.94
CA ASN A 29 -15.19 -3.91 -7.07
C ASN A 29 -16.68 -3.98 -7.47
N LYS A 30 -17.17 -5.21 -7.66
CA LYS A 30 -18.52 -5.49 -8.15
C LYS A 30 -19.63 -4.87 -7.31
N GLU A 31 -19.43 -4.73 -6.00
CA GLU A 31 -20.43 -4.14 -5.10
C GLU A 31 -20.72 -2.69 -5.47
N ARG A 32 -19.69 -1.88 -5.74
CA ARG A 32 -19.90 -0.48 -6.18
C ARG A 32 -20.66 -0.39 -7.49
N ILE A 33 -20.37 -1.30 -8.43
CA ILE A 33 -21.10 -1.40 -9.70
C ILE A 33 -22.58 -1.69 -9.43
N LEU A 34 -22.87 -2.67 -8.58
CA LEU A 34 -24.24 -3.06 -8.23
C LEU A 34 -25.02 -1.93 -7.53
N TYR A 35 -24.34 -1.15 -6.68
CA TYR A 35 -24.94 -0.01 -6.00
C TYR A 35 -24.98 1.27 -6.85
N GLY A 36 -24.51 1.24 -8.09
CA GLY A 36 -24.47 2.42 -8.97
C GLY A 36 -23.58 3.55 -8.44
N VAL A 37 -22.60 3.22 -7.60
CA VAL A 37 -21.68 4.20 -7.01
C VAL A 37 -20.50 4.38 -7.96
N PRO A 38 -20.27 5.60 -8.51
CA PRO A 38 -19.15 5.85 -9.42
C PRO A 38 -17.82 5.45 -8.80
N ASN A 39 -16.93 4.87 -9.59
CA ASN A 39 -15.58 4.56 -9.11
C ASN A 39 -14.78 5.86 -8.86
N LYS A 40 -13.84 5.81 -7.93
CA LYS A 40 -12.96 6.92 -7.54
C LYS A 40 -11.52 6.43 -7.47
N TRP A 41 -10.55 7.34 -7.49
CA TRP A 41 -9.17 7.01 -7.19
C TRP A 41 -9.06 6.35 -5.80
N ASN A 42 -8.54 5.12 -5.73
CA ASN A 42 -8.50 4.34 -4.49
C ASN A 42 -7.40 3.26 -4.52
N TYR A 43 -7.02 2.77 -3.33
CA TYR A 43 -5.95 1.77 -3.17
C TYR A 43 -6.27 0.38 -3.72
N ILE A 44 -7.54 -0.03 -3.79
CA ILE A 44 -7.91 -1.36 -4.29
C ILE A 44 -7.54 -1.45 -5.76
N ASP A 45 -7.93 -0.42 -6.53
CA ASP A 45 -7.53 -0.29 -7.92
C ASP A 45 -6.02 -0.15 -8.04
N GLY A 46 -5.39 0.63 -7.15
CA GLY A 46 -3.93 0.72 -7.04
C GLY A 46 -3.24 -0.64 -6.99
N CYS A 47 -3.69 -1.52 -6.07
CA CYS A 47 -3.15 -2.87 -5.93
C CYS A 47 -3.39 -3.74 -7.16
N MET A 48 -4.57 -3.64 -7.77
CA MET A 48 -4.89 -4.40 -8.99
C MET A 48 -4.05 -3.95 -10.17
N ILE A 49 -3.82 -2.65 -10.34
CA ILE A 49 -2.94 -2.12 -11.38
C ILE A 49 -1.48 -2.52 -11.13
N THR A 50 -1.02 -2.55 -9.87
CA THR A 50 0.31 -3.11 -9.55
C THR A 50 0.43 -4.56 -10.01
N ALA A 51 -0.60 -5.39 -9.77
CA ALA A 51 -0.60 -6.79 -10.23
C ALA A 51 -0.60 -6.92 -11.77
N VAL A 52 -1.35 -6.07 -12.48
CA VAL A 52 -1.37 -6.05 -13.96
C VAL A 52 -0.02 -5.62 -14.52
N LEU A 53 0.62 -4.61 -13.94
CA LEU A 53 1.97 -4.19 -14.33
C LEU A 53 3.00 -5.30 -14.08
N ALA A 54 2.91 -6.03 -12.96
CA ALA A 54 3.76 -7.19 -12.71
C ALA A 54 3.55 -8.31 -13.75
N LEU A 55 2.29 -8.56 -14.17
CA LEU A 55 2.00 -9.50 -15.26
C LEU A 55 2.63 -9.04 -16.58
N TYR A 56 2.59 -7.75 -16.88
CA TYR A 56 3.30 -7.20 -18.04
C TYR A 56 4.81 -7.48 -17.96
N GLU A 57 5.46 -7.20 -16.83
CA GLU A 57 6.89 -7.45 -16.66
C GLU A 57 7.26 -8.93 -16.82
N MET A 58 6.42 -9.83 -16.32
CA MET A 58 6.67 -11.27 -16.40
C MET A 58 6.44 -11.85 -17.80
N THR A 59 5.51 -11.30 -18.58
CA THR A 59 5.04 -11.90 -19.84
C THR A 59 5.47 -11.14 -21.09
N GLY A 60 5.73 -9.84 -20.98
CA GLY A 60 5.93 -8.94 -22.11
C GLY A 60 4.67 -8.69 -22.95
N GLU A 61 3.49 -9.13 -22.52
CA GLU A 61 2.25 -8.94 -23.27
C GLU A 61 1.72 -7.50 -23.13
N GLU A 62 1.88 -6.72 -24.20
CA GLU A 62 1.62 -5.27 -24.21
C GLU A 62 0.21 -4.87 -23.78
N ARG A 63 -0.79 -5.75 -23.97
CA ARG A 63 -2.17 -5.50 -23.54
C ARG A 63 -2.29 -5.26 -22.03
N TYR A 64 -1.44 -5.87 -21.20
CA TYR A 64 -1.47 -5.64 -19.75
C TYR A 64 -0.99 -4.22 -19.42
N PHE A 65 0.10 -3.78 -20.05
CA PHE A 65 0.56 -2.40 -19.90
C PHE A 65 -0.47 -1.40 -20.40
N GLN A 66 -1.06 -1.65 -21.58
CA GLN A 66 -2.10 -0.79 -22.14
C GLN A 66 -3.32 -0.70 -21.21
N PHE A 67 -3.79 -1.83 -20.67
CA PHE A 67 -4.88 -1.83 -19.69
C PHE A 67 -4.54 -1.00 -18.46
N ALA A 68 -3.35 -1.19 -17.89
CA ALA A 68 -2.90 -0.44 -16.71
C ALA A 68 -2.83 1.07 -16.99
N LYS A 69 -2.27 1.45 -18.14
CA LYS A 69 -2.16 2.85 -18.57
C LYS A 69 -3.52 3.48 -18.81
N ASP A 70 -4.42 2.82 -19.55
CA ASP A 70 -5.78 3.30 -19.81
C ASP A 70 -6.57 3.47 -18.51
N PHE A 71 -6.37 2.57 -17.56
CA PHE A 71 -7.01 2.64 -16.25
C PHE A 71 -6.54 3.88 -15.47
N VAL A 72 -5.24 4.15 -15.47
CA VAL A 72 -4.66 5.31 -14.81
C VAL A 72 -5.05 6.61 -15.52
N ASP A 73 -5.01 6.66 -16.86
CA ASP A 73 -5.37 7.84 -17.67
C ASP A 73 -6.85 8.23 -17.51
N PHE A 74 -7.73 7.30 -17.12
CA PHE A 74 -9.09 7.63 -16.75
C PHE A 74 -9.14 8.61 -15.57
N PHE A 75 -8.23 8.51 -14.61
CA PHE A 75 -8.14 9.38 -13.44
C PHE A 75 -7.14 10.52 -13.62
N VAL A 76 -5.95 10.25 -14.16
CA VAL A 76 -4.87 11.23 -14.36
C VAL A 76 -5.08 11.97 -15.69
N LYS A 77 -5.44 13.25 -15.60
CA LYS A 77 -5.69 14.10 -16.76
C LYS A 77 -4.41 14.65 -17.37
N GLU A 78 -4.55 15.27 -18.53
CA GLU A 78 -3.43 15.79 -19.32
C GLU A 78 -2.60 16.85 -18.60
N ASP A 79 -3.20 17.58 -17.66
CA ASP A 79 -2.50 18.54 -16.79
C ASP A 79 -1.88 17.89 -15.53
N GLY A 80 -1.98 16.56 -15.40
CA GLY A 80 -1.55 15.79 -14.23
C GLY A 80 -2.52 15.81 -13.05
N HIS A 81 -3.67 16.48 -13.17
CA HIS A 81 -4.71 16.42 -12.14
C HIS A 81 -5.27 15.01 -12.01
N ILE A 82 -5.35 14.51 -10.78
CA ILE A 82 -6.02 13.24 -10.47
C ILE A 82 -7.48 13.49 -10.13
N GLU A 83 -8.39 13.04 -10.99
CA GLU A 83 -9.83 13.08 -10.74
C GLU A 83 -10.20 12.38 -9.43
N THR A 84 -11.16 12.97 -8.71
CA THR A 84 -11.68 12.46 -7.43
C THR A 84 -10.67 12.40 -6.28
N TYR A 85 -9.42 12.85 -6.49
CA TYR A 85 -8.40 12.94 -5.45
C TYR A 85 -8.35 14.35 -4.86
N ASN A 86 -8.32 14.43 -3.53
CA ASN A 86 -8.23 15.70 -2.81
C ASN A 86 -7.20 15.59 -1.67
N VAL A 87 -6.11 16.34 -1.81
CA VAL A 87 -5.00 16.37 -0.82
C VAL A 87 -5.48 16.76 0.60
N LYS A 88 -6.58 17.51 0.72
CA LYS A 88 -7.14 17.95 2.01
C LYS A 88 -8.00 16.89 2.69
N GLU A 89 -8.31 15.78 2.03
CA GLU A 89 -8.99 14.66 2.69
C GLU A 89 -8.08 13.98 3.71
N HIS A 90 -6.74 14.12 3.56
CA HIS A 90 -5.74 13.49 4.40
C HIS A 90 -6.07 12.03 4.68
N ASN A 91 -6.41 11.31 3.61
CA ASN A 91 -6.72 9.89 3.63
C ASN A 91 -5.52 9.13 3.06
N ILE A 92 -4.81 8.40 3.90
CA ILE A 92 -3.57 7.72 3.49
C ILE A 92 -3.83 6.64 2.43
N ASP A 93 -5.03 6.04 2.40
CA ASP A 93 -5.42 5.04 1.39
C ASP A 93 -5.29 5.57 -0.03
N ASN A 94 -5.58 6.85 -0.24
CA ASN A 94 -5.56 7.44 -1.57
C ASN A 94 -4.13 7.65 -2.12
N VAL A 95 -3.09 7.43 -1.30
CA VAL A 95 -1.69 7.55 -1.73
C VAL A 95 -1.24 6.32 -2.52
N ASN A 96 -1.70 5.12 -2.15
CA ASN A 96 -1.13 3.86 -2.63
C ASN A 96 -1.14 3.73 -4.16
N ALA A 97 -2.26 4.09 -4.81
CA ALA A 97 -2.41 3.95 -6.25
C ALA A 97 -1.39 4.78 -7.06
N ALA A 98 -0.84 5.85 -6.47
CA ALA A 98 0.14 6.71 -7.12
C ALA A 98 1.48 5.99 -7.34
N ARG A 99 1.74 4.89 -6.64
CA ARG A 99 2.95 4.08 -6.84
C ARG A 99 3.08 3.55 -8.27
N ASN A 100 1.96 3.24 -8.91
CA ASN A 100 1.96 2.72 -10.28
C ASN A 100 2.41 3.78 -11.29
N LEU A 101 2.25 5.06 -10.94
CA LEU A 101 2.62 6.17 -11.81
C LEU A 101 4.13 6.24 -12.05
N PHE A 102 4.96 5.82 -11.08
CA PHE A 102 6.41 5.77 -11.25
C PHE A 102 6.80 4.87 -12.43
N TYR A 103 6.23 3.65 -12.47
CA TYR A 103 6.50 2.70 -13.54
C TYR A 103 6.00 3.20 -14.90
N ILE A 104 4.78 3.74 -14.93
CA ILE A 104 4.19 4.27 -16.18
C ILE A 104 4.98 5.49 -16.68
N TYR A 105 5.44 6.35 -15.77
CA TYR A 105 6.33 7.47 -16.10
C TYR A 105 7.64 6.98 -16.70
N ASP A 106 8.29 5.98 -16.10
CA ASP A 106 9.56 5.43 -16.63
C ASP A 106 9.41 4.82 -18.02
N LYS A 107 8.25 4.23 -18.32
CA LYS A 107 7.95 3.64 -19.62
C LYS A 107 7.58 4.64 -20.71
N THR A 108 6.89 5.71 -20.34
CA THR A 108 6.31 6.65 -21.31
C THR A 108 7.07 7.96 -21.43
N GLY A 109 7.75 8.39 -20.37
CA GLY A 109 8.35 9.73 -20.26
C GLY A 109 7.34 10.87 -20.16
N ASP A 110 6.05 10.58 -19.97
CA ASP A 110 4.99 11.59 -19.95
C ASP A 110 4.92 12.33 -18.60
N GLU A 111 5.23 13.62 -18.61
CA GLU A 111 5.32 14.48 -17.43
C GLU A 111 4.00 14.63 -16.66
N LYS A 112 2.84 14.29 -17.25
CA LYS A 112 1.56 14.30 -16.50
C LYS A 112 1.58 13.33 -15.32
N TYR A 113 2.25 12.19 -15.45
CA TYR A 113 2.38 11.21 -14.38
C TYR A 113 3.28 11.72 -13.25
N LYS A 114 4.38 12.41 -13.59
CA LYS A 114 5.24 13.05 -12.59
C LYS A 114 4.52 14.17 -11.84
N THR A 115 3.70 14.95 -12.55
CA THR A 115 2.86 15.98 -11.93
C THR A 115 1.87 15.36 -10.94
N ALA A 116 1.20 14.28 -11.32
CA ALA A 116 0.31 13.53 -10.44
C ALA A 116 1.03 12.93 -9.22
N ILE A 117 2.23 12.36 -9.40
CA ILE A 117 3.09 11.88 -8.31
C ILE A 117 3.38 13.01 -7.32
N THR A 118 3.82 14.17 -7.81
CA THR A 118 4.11 15.35 -6.97
C THR A 118 2.86 15.85 -6.25
N GLN A 119 1.68 15.84 -6.90
CA GLN A 119 0.41 16.18 -6.27
C GLN A 119 0.13 15.24 -5.08
N VAL A 120 0.33 13.94 -5.24
CA VAL A 120 0.09 12.96 -4.16
C VAL A 120 1.09 13.14 -3.03
N ARG A 121 2.38 13.34 -3.35
CA ARG A 121 3.41 13.64 -2.36
C ARG A 121 3.08 14.85 -1.50
N SER A 122 2.49 15.91 -2.08
CA SER A 122 2.12 17.13 -1.33
C SER A 122 1.08 16.88 -0.22
N GLN A 123 0.29 15.81 -0.31
CA GLN A 123 -0.58 15.40 0.78
C GLN A 123 0.24 15.08 2.03
N LEU A 124 1.36 14.35 1.89
CA LEU A 124 2.19 13.88 2.99
C LEU A 124 2.84 15.02 3.79
N ASP A 125 3.09 16.18 3.15
CA ASP A 125 3.61 17.37 3.85
C ASP A 125 2.63 17.93 4.87
N SER A 126 1.33 17.73 4.64
CA SER A 126 0.25 18.26 5.47
C SER A 126 -0.52 17.19 6.23
N MET A 127 -0.14 15.92 6.10
CA MET A 127 -0.76 14.83 6.85
C MET A 127 -0.56 15.07 8.35
N PRO A 128 -1.64 15.00 9.16
CA PRO A 128 -1.52 15.06 10.61
C PRO A 128 -0.80 13.81 11.14
N ARG A 129 -0.10 13.97 12.26
CA ARG A 129 0.79 12.94 12.82
C ARG A 129 0.53 12.71 14.30
N THR A 130 0.83 11.51 14.78
CA THR A 130 0.98 11.25 16.22
C THR A 130 2.17 12.04 16.77
N LYS A 131 2.31 12.15 18.10
CA LYS A 131 3.47 12.87 18.68
C LYS A 131 4.78 12.17 18.37
N GLU A 132 4.76 10.84 18.17
CA GLU A 132 5.95 10.10 17.75
C GLU A 132 6.26 10.22 16.25
N GLY A 133 5.35 10.83 15.47
CA GLY A 133 5.61 11.20 14.07
C GLY A 133 4.95 10.31 13.02
N ASN A 134 4.19 9.27 13.39
CA ASN A 134 3.44 8.47 12.42
C ASN A 134 2.30 9.27 11.81
N PHE A 135 2.06 9.11 10.50
CA PHE A 135 0.86 9.64 9.89
C PHE A 135 -0.39 9.07 10.55
N TRP A 136 -1.38 9.92 10.78
CA TRP A 136 -2.73 9.42 11.06
C TRP A 136 -3.23 8.64 9.86
N HIS A 137 -4.01 7.58 10.10
CA HIS A 137 -4.56 6.79 9.02
C HIS A 137 -5.46 7.64 8.12
N LYS A 138 -6.34 8.46 8.73
CA LYS A 138 -7.18 9.45 8.04
C LYS A 138 -7.46 10.64 8.95
N ASN A 139 -7.86 11.78 8.40
CA ASN A 139 -8.31 12.92 9.22
C ASN A 139 -9.48 12.56 10.15
N ILE A 140 -10.35 11.64 9.72
CA ILE A 140 -11.48 11.12 10.51
C ILE A 140 -11.06 10.10 11.58
N TYR A 141 -9.79 9.68 11.59
CA TYR A 141 -9.20 8.77 12.56
C TYR A 141 -8.02 9.47 13.26
N PRO A 142 -8.31 10.49 14.09
CA PRO A 142 -7.27 11.26 14.75
C PRO A 142 -6.43 10.37 15.67
N TRP A 143 -5.12 10.63 15.73
CA TRP A 143 -4.14 9.93 16.57
C TRP A 143 -3.96 8.44 16.29
N GLN A 144 -4.57 7.92 15.22
CA GLN A 144 -4.60 6.49 14.93
C GLN A 144 -3.60 6.09 13.84
N VAL A 145 -2.80 5.07 14.14
CA VAL A 145 -1.90 4.40 13.20
C VAL A 145 -2.44 3.02 12.94
N TRP A 146 -2.67 2.67 11.68
CA TRP A 146 -3.12 1.34 11.27
C TRP A 146 -2.02 0.73 10.41
N LEU A 147 -1.75 -0.57 10.58
CA LEU A 147 -0.72 -1.27 9.79
C LEU A 147 -0.94 -1.11 8.29
N ASP A 148 -2.19 -1.11 7.84
CA ASP A 148 -2.62 -0.86 6.47
C ASP A 148 -1.96 0.42 5.92
N GLY A 149 -1.98 1.50 6.69
CA GLY A 149 -1.46 2.81 6.30
C GLY A 149 0.03 2.82 5.97
N LEU A 150 0.81 1.88 6.51
CA LEU A 150 2.24 1.77 6.20
C LEU A 150 2.41 1.33 4.74
N TYR A 151 1.63 0.37 4.26
CA TYR A 151 1.66 -0.02 2.85
C TYR A 151 1.06 1.06 1.94
N MET A 152 0.07 1.81 2.44
CA MET A 152 -0.56 2.83 1.61
C MET A 152 0.38 3.98 1.27
N ALA A 153 1.26 4.38 2.19
CA ALA A 153 2.15 5.52 1.99
C ALA A 153 3.63 5.18 1.87
N GLN A 154 4.19 4.29 2.68
CA GLN A 154 5.65 4.23 2.86
C GLN A 154 6.41 3.79 1.61
N PRO A 155 5.96 2.80 0.81
CA PRO A 155 6.63 2.47 -0.45
C PRO A 155 6.62 3.63 -1.44
N PHE A 156 5.48 4.34 -1.56
CA PHE A 156 5.37 5.53 -2.41
C PHE A 156 6.28 6.66 -1.92
N TYR A 157 6.28 6.91 -0.61
CA TYR A 157 7.01 8.00 0.00
C TYR A 157 8.51 7.81 -0.15
N MET A 158 9.02 6.63 0.20
CA MET A 158 10.44 6.27 0.00
C MET A 158 10.84 6.43 -1.47
N GLN A 159 10.05 5.87 -2.39
CA GLN A 159 10.35 5.96 -3.82
C GLN A 159 10.37 7.41 -4.33
N TYR A 160 9.47 8.26 -3.85
CA TYR A 160 9.48 9.68 -4.19
C TYR A 160 10.76 10.37 -3.69
N GLU A 161 11.10 10.19 -2.41
CA GLU A 161 12.25 10.86 -1.79
C GLU A 161 13.56 10.43 -2.47
N THR A 162 13.75 9.14 -2.71
CA THR A 162 14.92 8.60 -3.43
C THR A 162 15.04 9.16 -4.84
N ARG A 163 13.93 9.28 -5.58
CA ARG A 163 13.97 9.67 -7.00
C ARG A 163 14.00 11.17 -7.24
N PHE A 164 13.24 11.93 -6.44
CA PHE A 164 12.86 13.30 -6.80
C PHE A 164 13.09 14.31 -5.68
N ASN A 165 13.51 13.91 -4.48
CA ASN A 165 13.70 14.84 -3.36
C ASN A 165 14.99 14.60 -2.57
N HIS A 166 16.06 14.18 -3.24
CA HIS A 166 17.41 14.06 -2.66
C HIS A 166 17.44 13.28 -1.33
N MET A 167 16.53 12.32 -1.17
CA MET A 167 16.37 11.48 0.02
C MET A 167 16.08 12.21 1.34
N GLU A 168 15.68 13.49 1.30
CA GLU A 168 15.56 14.35 2.50
C GLU A 168 14.69 13.72 3.60
N ASN A 169 13.59 13.05 3.23
CA ASN A 169 12.66 12.45 4.18
C ASN A 169 12.64 10.92 4.18
N CYS A 170 13.67 10.26 3.64
CA CYS A 170 13.76 8.81 3.72
C CYS A 170 13.78 8.31 5.18
N LEU A 171 14.51 8.99 6.06
CA LEU A 171 14.57 8.62 7.48
C LEU A 171 13.23 8.86 8.21
N ASP A 172 12.44 9.85 7.80
CA ASP A 172 11.07 10.03 8.33
C ASP A 172 10.19 8.82 8.02
N SER A 173 10.30 8.26 6.80
CA SER A 173 9.63 7.01 6.45
C SER A 173 10.05 5.85 7.36
N ILE A 174 11.35 5.69 7.61
CA ILE A 174 11.89 4.62 8.46
C ILE A 174 11.47 4.75 9.92
N HIS A 175 11.51 5.96 10.50
CA HIS A 175 11.07 6.19 11.87
C HIS A 175 9.61 5.78 12.09
N GLN A 176 8.75 5.88 11.07
CA GLN A 176 7.37 5.40 11.18
C GLN A 176 7.28 3.87 11.31
N PHE A 177 8.15 3.11 10.64
CA PHE A 177 8.26 1.67 10.87
C PHE A 177 8.79 1.35 12.26
N GLU A 178 9.84 2.05 12.71
CA GLU A 178 10.41 1.85 14.06
C GLU A 178 9.38 2.08 15.16
N ASN A 179 8.55 3.12 15.03
CA ASN A 179 7.45 3.38 15.94
C ASN A 179 6.42 2.25 15.94
N VAL A 180 6.04 1.71 14.78
CA VAL A 180 5.14 0.55 14.69
C VAL A 180 5.75 -0.67 15.38
N VAL A 181 7.04 -0.95 15.17
CA VAL A 181 7.75 -2.04 15.86
C VAL A 181 7.74 -1.84 17.38
N ARG A 182 7.97 -0.61 17.84
CA ARG A 182 8.03 -0.29 19.27
C ARG A 182 6.67 -0.31 19.96
N LEU A 183 5.62 0.15 19.28
CA LEU A 183 4.31 0.39 19.89
C LEU A 183 3.31 -0.72 19.64
N MET A 184 3.39 -1.40 18.48
CA MET A 184 2.34 -2.31 18.00
C MET A 184 2.76 -3.79 17.98
N LYS A 185 4.05 -4.10 18.16
CA LYS A 185 4.52 -5.49 18.27
C LYS A 185 4.19 -6.05 19.65
N ASP A 186 3.49 -7.17 19.68
CA ASP A 186 3.29 -7.93 20.90
C ASP A 186 4.57 -8.73 21.25
N PRO A 187 5.21 -8.49 22.40
CA PRO A 187 6.47 -9.15 22.74
C PRO A 187 6.29 -10.65 23.03
N LYS A 188 5.06 -11.15 23.24
CA LYS A 188 4.81 -12.56 23.54
C LYS A 188 4.76 -13.40 22.27
N THR A 189 4.04 -12.93 21.25
CA THR A 189 3.83 -13.66 20.00
C THR A 189 4.76 -13.22 18.87
N GLY A 190 5.28 -11.98 18.93
CA GLY A 190 6.01 -11.37 17.83
C GLY A 190 5.12 -10.79 16.72
N LEU A 191 3.79 -10.95 16.83
CA LEU A 191 2.82 -10.41 15.89
C LEU A 191 2.48 -8.94 16.18
N TYR A 192 1.81 -8.28 15.23
CA TYR A 192 1.52 -6.85 15.28
C TYR A 192 0.02 -6.61 15.37
N TYR A 193 -0.39 -5.82 16.35
CA TYR A 193 -1.78 -5.38 16.47
C TYR A 193 -2.18 -4.55 15.24
N HIS A 194 -3.44 -4.65 14.82
CA HIS A 194 -3.93 -3.96 13.62
C HIS A 194 -3.84 -2.43 13.73
N GLY A 195 -4.28 -1.86 14.85
CA GLY A 195 -4.33 -0.42 15.07
C GLY A 195 -3.74 0.00 16.41
N TYR A 196 -3.24 1.23 16.46
CA TYR A 196 -2.78 1.95 17.65
C TYR A 196 -3.45 3.32 17.68
N ASP A 197 -4.02 3.70 18.82
CA ASP A 197 -4.55 5.04 19.08
C ASP A 197 -3.74 5.69 20.20
N GLU A 198 -2.92 6.69 19.85
CA GLU A 198 -2.07 7.40 20.81
C GLU A 198 -2.90 8.13 21.89
N SER A 199 -4.12 8.57 21.54
CA SER A 199 -5.03 9.24 22.49
C SER A 199 -5.68 8.25 23.46
N ARG A 200 -5.78 6.98 23.07
CA ARG A 200 -6.51 5.90 23.77
C ARG A 200 -8.01 6.19 24.00
N GLU A 201 -8.57 7.09 23.20
CA GLU A 201 -9.98 7.48 23.29
C GLU A 201 -10.90 6.49 22.59
N MET A 202 -10.42 5.80 21.55
CA MET A 202 -11.20 4.80 20.83
C MET A 202 -11.62 3.65 21.76
N TYR A 203 -12.85 3.16 21.55
CA TYR A 203 -13.43 2.10 22.38
C TYR A 203 -12.67 0.76 22.30
N TRP A 204 -11.95 0.54 21.19
CA TRP A 204 -11.14 -0.66 20.97
C TRP A 204 -9.71 -0.52 21.50
N ALA A 205 -9.27 0.69 21.84
CA ALA A 205 -7.90 0.96 22.25
C ALA A 205 -7.69 0.52 23.70
N ASP A 206 -6.72 -0.36 23.89
CA ASP A 206 -6.26 -0.76 25.21
C ASP A 206 -5.76 0.47 26.00
N LYS A 207 -6.10 0.53 27.29
CA LYS A 207 -5.89 1.74 28.10
C LYS A 207 -4.43 1.97 28.50
N GLU A 208 -3.58 0.96 28.41
CA GLU A 208 -2.15 1.08 28.71
C GLU A 208 -1.34 1.25 27.43
N THR A 209 -1.60 0.40 26.43
CA THR A 209 -0.81 0.31 25.20
C THR A 209 -1.36 1.13 24.05
N GLY A 210 -2.66 1.46 24.05
CA GLY A 210 -3.34 2.10 22.92
C GLY A 210 -3.63 1.15 21.73
N CYS A 211 -3.22 -0.12 21.82
CA CYS A 211 -3.37 -1.08 20.74
C CYS A 211 -4.78 -1.66 20.65
N SER A 212 -5.17 -2.05 19.44
CA SER A 212 -6.36 -2.87 19.16
C SER A 212 -6.19 -4.29 19.69
N PRO A 213 -7.28 -5.06 19.89
CA PRO A 213 -7.19 -6.33 20.64
C PRO A 213 -6.68 -7.53 19.82
N ASN A 214 -6.66 -7.47 18.49
CA ASN A 214 -6.46 -8.66 17.64
C ASN A 214 -5.35 -8.47 16.60
N PHE A 215 -4.78 -9.61 16.19
CA PHE A 215 -3.85 -9.74 15.07
C PHE A 215 -4.62 -10.06 13.80
N TRP A 216 -4.97 -9.03 13.04
CA TRP A 216 -5.73 -9.23 11.80
C TRP A 216 -4.79 -9.58 10.64
N VAL A 217 -4.98 -10.75 10.03
CA VAL A 217 -4.08 -11.29 8.99
C VAL A 217 -3.85 -10.34 7.81
N ARG A 218 -4.88 -9.60 7.37
CA ARG A 218 -4.71 -8.68 6.23
C ARG A 218 -3.88 -7.46 6.61
N ALA A 219 -4.06 -6.91 7.81
CA ALA A 219 -3.24 -5.82 8.32
C ALA A 219 -1.76 -6.24 8.44
N ILE A 220 -1.51 -7.46 8.94
CA ILE A 220 -0.15 -8.04 8.96
C ILE A 220 0.38 -8.23 7.54
N GLY A 221 -0.43 -8.73 6.61
CA GLY A 221 -0.06 -8.85 5.21
C GLY A 221 0.34 -7.51 4.57
N TRP A 222 -0.39 -6.44 4.86
CA TRP A 222 0.01 -5.09 4.44
C TRP A 222 1.32 -4.66 5.05
N PHE A 223 1.54 -4.91 6.33
CA PHE A 223 2.80 -4.57 6.97
C PHE A 223 3.98 -5.34 6.36
N CYS A 224 3.83 -6.63 6.06
CA CYS A 224 4.84 -7.40 5.31
C CYS A 224 5.14 -6.77 3.95
N MET A 225 4.12 -6.43 3.18
CA MET A 225 4.30 -5.79 1.86
C MET A 225 4.92 -4.40 1.99
N ALA A 226 4.60 -3.63 3.03
CA ALA A 226 5.22 -2.34 3.29
C ALA A 226 6.73 -2.49 3.55
N LEU A 227 7.13 -3.47 4.37
CA LEU A 227 8.55 -3.77 4.64
C LEU A 227 9.29 -4.16 3.36
N VAL A 228 8.74 -5.08 2.56
CA VAL A 228 9.34 -5.55 1.30
C VAL A 228 9.47 -4.41 0.29
N ASP A 229 8.36 -3.74 0.02
CA ASP A 229 8.30 -2.80 -1.09
C ASP A 229 9.05 -1.49 -0.76
N THR A 230 9.03 -1.03 0.49
CA THR A 230 9.88 0.09 0.91
C THR A 230 11.36 -0.28 0.81
N ALA A 231 11.75 -1.47 1.26
CA ALA A 231 13.13 -1.94 1.14
C ALA A 231 13.59 -2.09 -0.32
N SER A 232 12.66 -2.35 -1.25
CA SER A 232 12.99 -2.50 -2.68
C SER A 232 13.32 -1.19 -3.40
N VAL A 233 12.92 -0.05 -2.84
CA VAL A 233 13.09 1.30 -3.43
C VAL A 233 13.95 2.23 -2.58
N ILE A 234 14.54 1.70 -1.51
CA ILE A 234 15.48 2.42 -0.66
C ILE A 234 16.83 2.55 -1.38
N ASP A 235 17.49 3.69 -1.21
CA ASP A 235 18.83 3.89 -1.76
C ASP A 235 19.87 3.03 -1.03
N GLU A 236 20.90 2.58 -1.76
CA GLU A 236 21.96 1.72 -1.21
C GLU A 236 22.76 2.37 -0.07
N SER A 237 22.81 3.71 -0.02
CA SER A 237 23.47 4.44 1.07
C SER A 237 22.74 4.32 2.41
N LEU A 238 21.45 3.96 2.41
CA LEU A 238 20.64 3.68 3.60
C LEU A 238 20.67 2.19 3.98
N TYR A 239 21.88 1.62 3.99
CA TYR A 239 22.09 0.20 4.21
C TYR A 239 21.56 -0.29 5.57
N TYR A 240 21.69 0.50 6.63
CA TYR A 240 21.23 0.09 7.96
C TYR A 240 19.71 0.06 8.05
N GLU A 241 19.04 1.01 7.41
CA GLU A 241 17.59 1.11 7.32
C GLU A 241 17.03 -0.03 6.47
N PHE A 242 17.66 -0.35 5.34
CA PHE A 242 17.37 -1.56 4.56
C PHE A 242 17.46 -2.83 5.43
N ARG A 243 18.54 -2.96 6.21
CA ARG A 243 18.74 -4.07 7.14
C ARG A 243 17.68 -4.12 8.24
N PHE A 244 17.23 -2.97 8.74
CA PHE A 244 16.14 -2.89 9.72
C PHE A 244 14.82 -3.41 9.14
N LEU A 245 14.42 -2.97 7.94
CA LEU A 245 13.18 -3.42 7.29
C LEU A 245 13.20 -4.92 7.00
N THR A 246 14.30 -5.41 6.41
CA THR A 246 14.47 -6.85 6.11
C THR A 246 14.51 -7.70 7.36
N LYS A 247 15.20 -7.26 8.42
CA LYS A 247 15.21 -7.99 9.70
C LYS A 247 13.84 -8.04 10.35
N THR A 248 13.10 -6.93 10.31
CA THR A 248 11.73 -6.86 10.82
C THR A 248 10.82 -7.83 10.08
N LEU A 249 10.97 -7.94 8.75
CA LEU A 249 10.23 -8.90 7.93
C LEU A 249 10.57 -10.35 8.31
N GLU A 250 11.85 -10.70 8.43
CA GLU A 250 12.29 -12.03 8.86
C GLU A 250 11.64 -12.43 10.19
N GLU A 251 11.72 -11.55 11.19
CA GLU A 251 11.15 -11.82 12.52
C GLU A 251 9.63 -11.98 12.48
N LEU A 252 8.94 -11.19 11.66
CA LEU A 252 7.49 -11.29 11.50
C LEU A 252 7.08 -12.58 10.78
N VAL A 253 7.82 -12.98 9.74
CA VAL A 253 7.56 -14.25 9.04
C VAL A 253 7.81 -15.44 9.97
N ASP A 254 8.89 -15.42 10.77
CA ASP A 254 9.15 -16.43 11.79
C ASP A 254 8.04 -16.47 12.85
N ALA A 255 7.54 -15.30 13.29
CA ALA A 255 6.43 -15.20 14.23
C ALA A 255 5.11 -15.71 13.65
N LEU A 256 4.88 -15.57 12.34
CA LEU A 256 3.68 -16.08 11.67
C LEU A 256 3.69 -17.60 11.50
N GLN A 257 4.86 -18.21 11.29
CA GLN A 257 4.98 -19.62 10.92
C GLN A 257 4.18 -20.59 11.81
N PRO A 258 4.15 -20.45 13.16
CA PRO A 258 3.37 -21.34 14.03
C PRO A 258 1.84 -21.25 13.83
N TYR A 259 1.35 -20.19 13.20
CA TYR A 259 -0.08 -19.91 13.00
C TYR A 259 -0.58 -20.33 11.61
N GLN A 260 0.27 -20.93 10.77
CA GLN A 260 -0.14 -21.46 9.48
C GLN A 260 -1.04 -22.70 9.67
N ASP A 261 -2.23 -22.69 9.07
CA ASP A 261 -3.11 -23.85 9.05
C ASP A 261 -2.52 -24.97 8.19
N LYS A 262 -2.96 -26.21 8.42
CA LYS A 262 -2.57 -27.38 7.62
C LYS A 262 -2.90 -27.22 6.12
N SER A 263 -3.84 -26.36 5.76
CA SER A 263 -4.13 -26.00 4.37
C SER A 263 -3.05 -25.15 3.71
N GLY A 264 -2.09 -24.61 4.48
CA GLY A 264 -1.11 -23.62 4.04
C GLY A 264 -1.60 -22.17 4.12
N MET A 265 -2.84 -21.94 4.57
CA MET A 265 -3.45 -20.60 4.71
C MET A 265 -3.32 -20.07 6.14
N PHE A 266 -3.70 -18.81 6.35
CA PHE A 266 -3.77 -18.18 7.65
C PHE A 266 -5.21 -17.81 8.01
N TRP A 267 -5.51 -17.80 9.31
CA TRP A 267 -6.82 -17.44 9.85
C TRP A 267 -7.05 -15.93 9.78
N GLN A 268 -8.32 -15.51 9.86
CA GLN A 268 -8.69 -14.09 9.93
C GLN A 268 -8.14 -13.41 11.21
N VAL A 269 -8.10 -14.14 12.33
CA VAL A 269 -7.49 -13.77 13.62
C VAL A 269 -6.74 -14.98 14.15
#